data_AF-A0A1F3XZC8-F1
#
_entry.id   AF-A0A1F3XZC8-F1
#
_cell.length_a   1.000
_cell.length_b   1.000
_cell.length_c   1.000
_cell.angle_alpha   90.00
_cell.angle_beta   90.00
_cell.angle_gamma   90.00
#
_symmetry.space_group_name_H-M   'P 1'
#
loop_
_entity.id
_entity.type
_entity.pdbx_description
1 polymer ?
#
loop_
_entity_poly.entity_id
_entity_poly.type
_entity_poly.pdbx_seq_one_letter_code
_entity_poly.pdbx_strand_id
1 'polypeptide(L)'
;METLNRKYIVIALAAIASASLAGCGDQAYQETPVDTATAASPVTPSSSTTTTETTTETETTTLPALTFSYEVTGASGVDPVDSFGNILTDNILKVKVVAGTAGQIRLSDGTYSNWSAAYQCVQYKISALGQTVTTQVLAVDGGNSYICPGAPSEQTIDFSSRLTSGHGAVTVTVQAYRYDSCLNYGYNFGGCAMHTVYYTHTVTGTLDIQTNGTGS
;
A
#
# COMPACT_ATOMS: atom_id res chain seq x y z
N MET A 1 -25.51 29.75 -40.58
CA MET A 1 -25.21 28.31 -40.60
C MET A 1 -23.76 28.15 -41.02
N GLU A 2 -22.84 28.09 -40.07
CA GLU A 2 -21.45 27.66 -40.29
C GLU A 2 -20.98 27.02 -38.98
N THR A 3 -20.91 25.70 -38.97
CA THR A 3 -20.48 24.88 -37.83
C THR A 3 -18.96 24.75 -37.83
N LEU A 4 -18.35 25.22 -36.75
CA LEU A 4 -16.93 25.02 -36.42
C LEU A 4 -16.62 23.52 -36.34
N ASN A 5 -15.74 23.05 -37.22
CA ASN A 5 -15.17 21.71 -37.19
C ASN A 5 -13.79 21.80 -36.53
N ARG A 6 -13.64 21.30 -35.31
CA ARG A 6 -12.37 21.28 -34.56
C ARG A 6 -12.23 19.94 -33.87
N LYS A 7 -11.31 19.10 -34.35
CA LYS A 7 -10.52 18.09 -33.59
C LYS A 7 -9.74 17.18 -34.55
N TYR A 8 -8.47 17.51 -34.76
CA TYR A 8 -7.43 16.50 -35.02
C TYR A 8 -6.23 16.91 -34.16
N ILE A 9 -6.07 16.26 -33.01
CA ILE A 9 -4.83 16.31 -32.24
C ILE A 9 -4.03 15.07 -32.66
N VAL A 10 -2.93 15.33 -33.36
CA VAL A 10 -1.90 14.36 -33.70
C VAL A 10 -1.12 14.09 -32.41
N ILE A 11 -1.22 12.87 -31.86
CA ILE A 11 -0.39 12.44 -30.73
C ILE A 11 0.91 11.87 -31.32
N ALA A 12 2.01 12.59 -31.10
CA ALA A 12 3.36 12.14 -31.43
C ALA A 12 3.79 11.02 -30.47
N LEU A 13 4.14 9.86 -31.02
CA LEU A 13 4.82 8.79 -30.29
C LEU A 13 6.26 9.23 -30.00
N ALA A 14 6.62 9.37 -28.73
CA ALA A 14 8.01 9.38 -28.27
C ALA A 14 8.33 8.00 -27.67
N ALA A 15 9.04 7.17 -28.45
CA ALA A 15 9.62 5.93 -27.96
C ALA A 15 10.87 6.26 -27.14
N ILE A 16 10.81 6.08 -25.81
CA ILE A 16 11.98 6.15 -24.94
C ILE A 16 12.54 4.74 -24.81
N ALA A 17 13.64 4.50 -25.52
CA ALA A 17 14.48 3.34 -25.33
C ALA A 17 15.17 3.46 -23.96
N SER A 18 14.86 2.54 -23.04
CA SER A 18 15.60 2.38 -21.80
C SER A 18 16.45 1.12 -21.90
N ALA A 19 17.73 1.30 -22.25
CA ALA A 19 18.76 0.30 -22.00
C ALA A 19 19.21 0.43 -20.55
N SER A 20 19.12 -0.65 -19.77
CA SER A 20 19.87 -0.76 -18.52
C SER A 20 20.53 -2.13 -18.46
N LEU A 21 21.84 -2.07 -18.24
CA LEU A 21 22.80 -3.14 -18.30
C LEU A 21 22.67 -4.12 -17.12
N ALA A 22 23.21 -5.30 -17.38
CA ALA A 22 23.62 -6.33 -16.45
C ALA A 22 24.13 -5.83 -15.10
N GLY A 23 23.68 -6.50 -14.03
CA GLY A 23 24.29 -6.50 -12.72
C GLY A 23 24.13 -7.88 -12.10
N CYS A 24 25.01 -8.81 -12.49
CA CYS A 24 25.28 -10.01 -11.70
C CYS A 24 25.95 -9.58 -10.39
N GLY A 25 25.50 -10.12 -9.26
CA GLY A 25 26.07 -9.86 -7.95
C GLY A 25 25.63 -10.92 -6.97
N ASP A 26 26.18 -12.13 -7.14
CA ASP A 26 26.21 -13.17 -6.12
C ASP A 26 27.01 -12.68 -4.90
N GLN A 27 26.44 -12.81 -3.70
CA GLN A 27 27.12 -13.42 -2.56
C GLN A 27 26.13 -13.60 -1.41
N ALA A 28 25.55 -14.80 -1.32
CA ALA A 28 24.92 -15.28 -0.11
C ALA A 28 26.02 -15.58 0.92
N TYR A 29 26.01 -14.86 2.03
CA TYR A 29 26.83 -15.15 3.20
C TYR A 29 26.29 -16.44 3.85
N GLN A 30 27.02 -17.54 3.73
CA GLN A 30 26.79 -18.74 4.55
C GLN A 30 27.55 -18.56 5.86
N GLU A 31 26.82 -18.31 6.94
CA GLU A 31 27.38 -18.45 8.29
C GLU A 31 27.65 -19.93 8.56
N THR A 32 28.88 -20.23 8.94
CA THR A 32 29.30 -21.56 9.37
C THR A 32 28.79 -21.78 10.81
N PRO A 33 28.07 -22.87 11.11
CA PRO A 33 27.77 -23.21 12.49
C PRO A 33 29.06 -23.64 13.19
N VAL A 34 29.53 -22.83 14.14
CA VAL A 34 30.60 -23.22 15.06
C VAL A 34 29.93 -23.92 16.24
N ASP A 35 29.91 -25.24 16.18
CA ASP A 35 29.70 -26.10 17.36
C ASP A 35 30.92 -25.97 18.27
N THR A 36 30.83 -25.15 19.31
CA THR A 36 31.73 -25.23 20.46
C THR A 36 30.94 -25.65 21.67
N ALA A 37 30.95 -26.97 21.92
CA ALA A 37 30.60 -27.53 23.21
C ALA A 37 31.59 -27.02 24.26
N THR A 38 31.16 -26.06 25.08
CA THR A 38 31.88 -25.69 26.31
C THR A 38 31.09 -26.20 27.50
N ALA A 39 31.76 -27.01 28.31
CA ALA A 39 31.26 -27.64 29.51
C ALA A 39 30.72 -26.60 30.51
N ALA A 40 29.55 -26.90 31.07
CA ALA A 40 28.94 -26.15 32.15
C ALA A 40 29.84 -26.17 33.40
N SER A 41 30.15 -24.98 33.92
CA SER A 41 30.57 -24.80 35.31
C SER A 41 29.38 -24.27 36.13
N PRO A 42 29.25 -24.67 37.40
CA PRO A 42 28.11 -24.29 38.24
C PRO A 42 28.18 -22.81 38.64
N VAL A 43 27.13 -22.05 38.31
CA VAL A 43 27.00 -20.63 38.67
C VAL A 43 26.38 -20.53 40.06
N THR A 44 27.08 -19.84 40.96
CA THR A 44 26.65 -19.45 42.30
C THR A 44 25.50 -18.43 42.21
N PRO A 45 24.44 -18.52 43.05
CA PRO A 45 23.36 -17.53 43.04
C PRO A 45 23.86 -16.17 43.54
N SER A 46 23.99 -15.20 42.62
CA SER A 46 24.24 -13.80 42.95
C SER A 46 22.91 -13.08 43.15
N SER A 47 22.80 -12.36 44.27
CA SER A 47 21.61 -11.62 44.67
C SER A 47 21.29 -10.52 43.67
N SER A 48 20.05 -10.53 43.18
CA SER A 48 19.49 -9.51 42.29
C SER A 48 19.16 -8.24 43.09
N THR A 49 19.92 -7.17 42.85
CA THR A 49 19.54 -5.82 43.24
C THR A 49 18.51 -5.31 42.24
N THR A 50 17.30 -5.05 42.72
CA THR A 50 16.22 -4.42 41.93
C THR A 50 16.57 -2.95 41.72
N THR A 51 17.04 -2.59 40.51
CA THR A 51 17.13 -1.20 40.07
C THR A 51 15.77 -0.80 39.53
N THR A 52 15.06 0.07 40.25
CA THR A 52 13.83 0.71 39.77
C THR A 52 14.20 1.73 38.70
N GLU A 53 14.15 1.32 37.42
CA GLU A 53 14.17 2.27 36.32
C GLU A 53 12.87 3.10 36.36
N THR A 54 13.02 4.39 36.63
CA THR A 54 11.92 5.36 36.47
C THR A 54 11.76 5.61 34.99
N THR A 55 10.80 4.94 34.36
CA THR A 55 10.39 5.22 32.99
C THR A 55 9.76 6.61 32.97
N THR A 56 10.50 7.62 32.50
CA THR A 56 9.92 8.91 32.14
C THR A 56 8.98 8.65 30.97
N GLU A 57 7.67 8.63 31.23
CA GLU A 57 6.66 8.68 30.18
C GLU A 57 6.80 10.01 29.45
N THR A 58 7.54 10.00 28.34
CA THR A 58 7.52 11.10 27.38
C THR A 58 6.11 11.16 26.82
N GLU A 59 5.36 12.20 27.20
CA GLU A 59 4.07 12.54 26.59
C GLU A 59 4.23 12.50 25.07
N THR A 60 3.66 11.47 24.46
CA THR A 60 3.65 11.33 23.01
C THR A 60 2.54 12.24 22.51
N THR A 61 2.90 13.47 22.17
CA THR A 61 2.00 14.39 21.45
C THR A 61 1.60 13.71 20.14
N THR A 62 0.44 13.07 20.11
CA THR A 62 -0.10 12.43 18.91
C THR A 62 -0.53 13.54 17.96
N LEU A 63 0.29 13.80 16.96
CA LEU A 63 -0.09 14.69 15.88
C LEU A 63 -1.28 14.11 15.10
N PRO A 64 -2.15 14.97 14.56
CA PRO A 64 -3.24 14.54 13.71
C PRO A 64 -2.69 13.83 12.48
N ALA A 65 -3.31 12.71 12.09
CA ALA A 65 -2.96 12.02 10.86
C ALA A 65 -3.29 12.89 9.64
N LEU A 66 -2.44 12.84 8.62
CA LEU A 66 -2.71 13.41 7.31
C LEU A 66 -3.61 12.44 6.54
N THR A 67 -4.86 12.82 6.29
CA THR A 67 -5.81 11.99 5.53
C THR A 67 -5.79 12.38 4.05
N PHE A 68 -5.58 11.40 3.19
CA PHE A 68 -5.64 11.53 1.74
C PHE A 68 -6.71 10.59 1.17
N SER A 69 -7.47 11.06 0.19
CA SER A 69 -8.32 10.22 -0.64
C SER A 69 -7.60 9.92 -1.96
N TYR A 70 -7.70 8.68 -2.44
CA TYR A 70 -7.18 8.32 -3.77
C TYR A 70 -8.26 7.74 -4.66
N GLU A 71 -8.06 7.92 -5.95
CA GLU A 71 -8.83 7.32 -7.02
C GLU A 71 -7.84 6.74 -8.06
N VAL A 72 -7.66 5.43 -8.04
CA VAL A 72 -6.70 4.75 -8.92
C VAL A 72 -7.46 4.01 -10.02
N THR A 73 -7.29 4.46 -11.26
CA THR A 73 -7.96 3.88 -12.44
C THR A 73 -6.98 3.04 -13.26
N GLY A 74 -7.29 1.76 -13.44
CA GLY A 74 -6.46 0.82 -14.22
C GLY A 74 -6.33 1.23 -15.69
N ALA A 75 -5.09 1.30 -16.18
CA ALA A 75 -4.76 1.45 -17.60
C ALA A 75 -4.10 0.16 -18.12
N SER A 76 -4.27 -0.15 -19.41
CA SER A 76 -3.97 -1.46 -20.02
C SER A 76 -2.67 -2.11 -19.51
N GLY A 77 -2.80 -3.11 -18.63
CA GLY A 77 -1.67 -3.93 -18.14
C GLY A 77 -0.80 -3.29 -17.06
N VAL A 78 -1.20 -2.15 -16.49
CA VAL A 78 -0.47 -1.47 -15.41
C VAL A 78 -1.40 -1.30 -14.21
N ASP A 79 -0.98 -1.83 -13.07
CA ASP A 79 -1.66 -1.61 -11.80
C ASP A 79 -1.69 -0.12 -11.50
N PRO A 80 -2.85 0.45 -11.13
CA PRO A 80 -2.95 1.88 -10.95
C PRO A 80 -2.30 2.30 -9.63
N VAL A 81 -1.50 3.37 -9.70
CA VAL A 81 -0.68 3.89 -8.60
C VAL A 81 -1.04 5.34 -8.35
N ASP A 82 -1.22 5.71 -7.08
CA ASP A 82 -1.25 7.09 -6.62
C ASP A 82 -0.04 7.36 -5.71
N SER A 83 0.38 8.62 -5.62
CA SER A 83 1.60 9.03 -4.92
C SER A 83 1.39 10.30 -4.11
N PHE A 84 1.72 10.22 -2.83
CA PHE A 84 1.65 11.30 -1.85
C PHE A 84 3.06 11.72 -1.47
N GLY A 85 3.55 12.78 -2.10
CA GLY A 85 4.89 13.33 -1.85
C GLY A 85 4.92 14.36 -0.73
N ASN A 86 6.14 14.77 -0.35
CA ASN A 86 6.40 15.87 0.58
C ASN A 86 5.84 15.65 2.00
N ILE A 87 5.75 14.39 2.44
CA ILE A 87 5.36 14.06 3.82
C ILE A 87 6.58 14.29 4.71
N LEU A 88 6.53 15.33 5.54
CA LEU A 88 7.60 15.63 6.49
C LEU A 88 7.46 14.75 7.73
N THR A 89 8.53 14.03 8.05
CA THR A 89 8.61 13.15 9.20
C THR A 89 10.06 13.03 9.63
N ASP A 90 10.30 12.86 10.93
CA ASP A 90 11.64 12.65 11.45
C ASP A 90 11.87 11.16 11.73
N ASN A 91 11.06 10.55 12.61
CA ASN A 91 11.27 9.17 13.06
C ASN A 91 10.01 8.29 13.15
N ILE A 92 8.81 8.80 12.83
CA ILE A 92 7.59 8.00 12.80
C ILE A 92 6.91 8.12 11.43
N LEU A 93 6.78 7.00 10.71
CA LEU A 93 5.94 6.92 9.52
C LEU A 93 5.06 5.69 9.61
N LYS A 94 3.80 5.90 10.00
CA LYS A 94 2.77 4.87 9.99
C LYS A 94 1.72 5.23 8.96
N VAL A 95 1.43 4.27 8.09
CA VAL A 95 0.46 4.43 7.01
C VAL A 95 -0.70 3.49 7.27
N LYS A 96 -1.85 4.05 7.60
CA LYS A 96 -3.10 3.30 7.69
C LYS A 96 -3.84 3.43 6.37
N VAL A 97 -4.04 2.31 5.70
CA VAL A 97 -4.82 2.24 4.47
C VAL A 97 -6.20 1.68 4.79
N VAL A 98 -7.23 2.37 4.32
CA VAL A 98 -8.64 1.98 4.46
C VAL A 98 -9.19 1.69 3.08
N ALA A 99 -9.81 0.52 2.92
CA ALA A 99 -10.44 0.11 1.67
C ALA A 99 -11.66 0.98 1.37
N GLY A 100 -11.71 1.58 0.19
CA GLY A 100 -12.86 2.34 -0.30
C GLY A 100 -13.65 1.59 -1.37
N THR A 101 -14.80 2.14 -1.73
CA THR A 101 -15.68 1.56 -2.74
C THR A 101 -15.06 1.63 -4.14
N ALA A 102 -15.46 0.70 -5.00
CA ALA A 102 -15.17 0.81 -6.42
C ALA A 102 -16.01 1.92 -7.07
N GLY A 103 -15.42 2.67 -7.99
CA GLY A 103 -16.17 3.51 -8.92
C GLY A 103 -16.92 2.69 -9.97
N GLN A 104 -17.85 3.32 -10.69
CA GLN A 104 -18.48 2.69 -11.86
C GLN A 104 -17.42 2.37 -12.92
N ILE A 105 -17.52 1.19 -13.55
CA ILE A 105 -16.69 0.85 -14.70
C ILE A 105 -17.08 1.79 -15.83
N ARG A 106 -16.10 2.51 -16.38
CA ARG A 106 -16.30 3.32 -17.58
C ARG A 106 -15.43 2.78 -18.69
N LEU A 107 -16.00 1.90 -19.51
CA LEU A 107 -15.34 1.55 -20.76
C LEU A 107 -15.15 2.81 -21.61
N SER A 108 -13.96 2.94 -22.20
CA SER A 108 -13.53 4.13 -22.95
C SER A 108 -14.37 4.43 -24.19
N ASP A 109 -15.17 3.46 -24.64
CA ASP A 109 -16.11 3.54 -25.75
C ASP A 109 -17.54 3.94 -25.32
N GLY A 110 -17.81 4.07 -24.02
CA GLY A 110 -19.14 4.39 -23.49
C GLY A 110 -20.18 3.28 -23.58
N THR A 111 -19.80 2.07 -24.05
CA THR A 111 -20.75 0.99 -24.39
C THR A 111 -21.36 0.33 -23.14
N TYR A 112 -20.68 0.40 -22.00
CA TYR A 112 -21.17 -0.14 -20.72
C TYR A 112 -21.00 0.89 -19.61
N SER A 113 -21.99 1.77 -19.47
CA SER A 113 -22.02 2.82 -18.42
C SER A 113 -22.81 2.43 -17.17
N ASN A 114 -23.48 1.27 -17.18
CA ASN A 114 -24.32 0.78 -16.09
C ASN A 114 -23.70 -0.37 -15.28
N TRP A 115 -22.43 -0.72 -15.55
CA TRP A 115 -21.74 -1.77 -14.80
C TRP A 115 -20.98 -1.14 -13.63
N SER A 116 -21.47 -1.42 -12.42
CA SER A 116 -20.72 -1.17 -11.19
C SER A 116 -20.14 -2.51 -10.75
N ALA A 117 -18.83 -2.71 -10.93
CA ALA A 117 -18.18 -3.79 -10.18
C ALA A 117 -18.14 -3.33 -8.73
N ALA A 118 -19.06 -3.81 -7.89
CA ALA A 118 -18.95 -3.62 -6.46
C ALA A 118 -17.79 -4.51 -5.99
N TYR A 119 -16.59 -3.95 -5.95
CA TYR A 119 -15.47 -4.60 -5.27
C TYR A 119 -15.80 -4.68 -3.80
N GLN A 120 -15.66 -5.87 -3.25
CA GLN A 120 -15.95 -6.14 -1.85
C GLN A 120 -14.67 -6.38 -1.07
N CYS A 121 -13.59 -6.70 -1.77
CA CYS A 121 -12.32 -7.11 -1.24
C CYS A 121 -11.21 -6.52 -2.10
N VAL A 122 -10.18 -5.98 -1.45
CA VAL A 122 -9.07 -5.30 -2.14
C VAL A 122 -7.76 -5.58 -1.43
N GLN A 123 -6.67 -5.59 -2.20
CA GLN A 123 -5.31 -5.70 -1.69
C GLN A 123 -4.45 -4.60 -2.30
N TYR A 124 -3.71 -3.89 -1.45
CA TYR A 124 -2.85 -2.79 -1.86
C TYR A 124 -1.37 -3.17 -1.70
N LYS A 125 -0.53 -2.57 -2.54
CA LYS A 125 0.90 -2.42 -2.29
C LYS A 125 1.15 -0.99 -1.83
N ILE A 126 1.71 -0.85 -0.64
CA ILE A 126 2.08 0.44 -0.06
C ILE A 126 3.61 0.51 -0.10
N SER A 127 4.14 1.55 -0.71
CA SER A 127 5.60 1.76 -0.76
C SER A 127 5.98 3.09 -0.13
N ALA A 128 7.03 3.06 0.67
CA ALA A 128 7.67 4.23 1.26
C ALA A 128 9.14 3.88 1.53
N LEU A 129 10.05 4.85 1.41
CA LEU A 129 11.47 4.68 1.81
C LEU A 129 12.17 3.47 1.16
N GLY A 130 11.81 3.17 -0.09
CA GLY A 130 12.33 2.02 -0.85
C GLY A 130 11.82 0.65 -0.38
N GLN A 131 10.91 0.59 0.59
CA GLN A 131 10.25 -0.63 1.04
C GLN A 131 8.85 -0.69 0.47
N THR A 132 8.44 -1.88 0.03
CA THR A 132 7.07 -2.15 -0.43
C THR A 132 6.46 -3.23 0.45
N VAL A 133 5.28 -2.96 1.01
CA VAL A 133 4.50 -3.90 1.82
C VAL A 133 3.17 -4.14 1.12
N THR A 134 2.81 -5.42 0.97
CA THR A 134 1.48 -5.80 0.47
C THR A 134 0.56 -5.98 1.67
N THR A 135 -0.63 -5.37 1.63
CA THR A 135 -1.63 -5.53 2.68
C THR A 135 -2.15 -6.97 2.72
N GLN A 136 -2.82 -7.35 3.80
CA GLN A 136 -3.79 -8.45 3.72
C GLN A 136 -4.96 -8.05 2.82
N VAL A 137 -5.85 -8.99 2.53
CA VAL A 137 -7.11 -8.67 1.87
C VAL A 137 -7.93 -7.81 2.83
N LEU A 138 -8.38 -6.65 2.36
CA LEU A 138 -9.22 -5.71 3.10
C LEU A 138 -10.65 -5.77 2.58
N ALA A 139 -11.62 -5.73 3.48
CA ALA A 139 -13.03 -5.63 3.15
C ALA A 139 -13.41 -4.18 2.84
N VAL A 140 -14.10 -3.98 1.72
CA VAL A 140 -14.66 -2.68 1.33
C VAL A 140 -15.95 -2.45 2.13
N ASP A 141 -16.11 -1.25 2.70
CA ASP A 141 -17.31 -0.90 3.45
C ASP A 141 -18.57 -1.01 2.57
N GLY A 142 -19.64 -1.55 3.14
CA GLY A 142 -20.88 -1.89 2.42
C GLY A 142 -20.78 -3.10 1.46
N GLY A 143 -19.61 -3.74 1.34
CA GLY A 143 -19.44 -5.01 0.64
C GLY A 143 -20.12 -6.20 1.35
N ASN A 144 -20.45 -7.26 0.62
CA ASN A 144 -20.95 -8.49 1.21
C ASN A 144 -19.77 -9.29 1.81
N SER A 145 -19.81 -9.46 3.14
CA SER A 145 -18.76 -10.13 3.91
C SER A 145 -18.51 -11.59 3.50
N TYR A 146 -19.36 -12.22 2.69
CA TYR A 146 -19.16 -13.59 2.22
C TYR A 146 -17.93 -13.75 1.30
N ILE A 147 -17.52 -12.70 0.59
CA ILE A 147 -16.45 -12.81 -0.42
C ILE A 147 -15.05 -12.72 0.22
N CYS A 148 -14.91 -11.93 1.29
CA CYS A 148 -13.72 -11.89 2.14
C CYS A 148 -14.12 -12.02 3.63
N PRO A 149 -14.51 -13.23 4.07
CA PRO A 149 -15.01 -13.42 5.42
C PRO A 149 -13.92 -13.13 6.46
N GLY A 150 -14.23 -12.21 7.38
CA GLY A 150 -13.33 -11.81 8.45
C GLY A 150 -12.16 -10.91 8.02
N ALA A 151 -12.13 -10.45 6.76
CA ALA A 151 -11.16 -9.45 6.34
C ALA A 151 -11.45 -8.11 7.05
N PRO A 152 -10.43 -7.44 7.60
CA PRO A 152 -10.62 -6.11 8.19
C PRO A 152 -10.80 -5.05 7.11
N SER A 153 -11.39 -3.91 7.46
CA SER A 153 -11.57 -2.79 6.53
C SER A 153 -10.32 -1.92 6.36
N GLU A 154 -9.35 -2.08 7.25
CA GLU A 154 -8.13 -1.26 7.29
C GLU A 154 -6.91 -2.07 7.76
N GLN A 155 -5.73 -1.55 7.41
CA GLN A 155 -4.45 -2.05 7.93
C GLN A 155 -3.47 -0.91 8.13
N THR A 156 -2.78 -0.91 9.26
CA THR A 156 -1.65 -0.01 9.53
C THR A 156 -0.34 -0.70 9.19
N ILE A 157 0.52 0.00 8.45
CA ILE A 157 1.87 -0.44 8.08
C ILE A 157 2.85 0.54 8.69
N ASP A 158 3.87 0.01 9.37
CA ASP A 158 4.90 0.81 10.04
C ASP A 158 6.19 0.80 9.21
N PHE A 159 6.59 1.98 8.73
CA PHE A 159 7.84 2.21 7.99
C PHE A 159 8.89 2.92 8.86
N SER A 160 8.62 3.13 10.15
CA SER A 160 9.47 3.93 11.05
C SER A 160 10.87 3.34 11.22
N SER A 161 11.02 2.02 11.06
CA SER A 161 12.33 1.34 11.12
C SER A 161 13.30 1.73 9.99
N ARG A 162 12.81 2.39 8.94
CA ARG A 162 13.59 2.90 7.81
C ARG A 162 13.96 4.38 7.95
N LEU A 163 13.40 5.06 8.95
CA LEU A 163 13.70 6.44 9.25
C LEU A 163 14.93 6.54 10.14
N THR A 164 15.66 7.64 9.96
CA THR A 164 16.78 8.06 10.81
C THR A 164 16.50 9.49 11.25
N SER A 165 16.97 9.90 12.43
CA SER A 165 16.78 11.29 12.84
C SER A 165 17.34 12.28 11.80
N GLY A 166 16.60 13.36 11.55
CA GLY A 166 16.80 14.31 10.46
C GLY A 166 16.23 13.84 9.12
N HIS A 167 15.33 12.86 9.09
CA HIS A 167 14.76 12.40 7.83
C HIS A 167 14.01 13.53 7.11
N GLY A 168 14.12 13.55 5.78
CA GLY A 168 13.52 14.59 4.95
C GLY A 168 12.09 14.27 4.52
N ALA A 169 11.66 14.93 3.45
CA ALA A 169 10.41 14.62 2.79
C ALA A 169 10.37 13.17 2.29
N VAL A 170 9.28 12.47 2.60
CA VAL A 170 9.00 11.11 2.14
C VAL A 170 7.88 11.13 1.10
N THR A 171 7.97 10.23 0.13
CA THR A 171 6.87 9.90 -0.79
C THR A 171 6.29 8.55 -0.39
N VAL A 172 4.97 8.50 -0.21
CA VAL A 172 4.20 7.27 0.00
C VAL A 172 3.40 6.98 -1.26
N THR A 173 3.49 5.77 -1.79
CA THR A 173 2.72 5.34 -2.96
C THR A 173 1.73 4.25 -2.59
N VAL A 174 0.53 4.32 -3.16
CA VAL A 174 -0.53 3.33 -3.00
C VAL A 174 -0.82 2.74 -4.37
N GLN A 175 -0.71 1.42 -4.49
CA GLN A 175 -1.02 0.68 -5.71
C GLN A 175 -2.13 -0.32 -5.41
N ALA A 176 -3.26 -0.21 -6.10
CA ALA A 176 -4.31 -1.24 -6.03
C ALA A 176 -3.85 -2.46 -6.83
N TYR A 177 -3.46 -3.53 -6.12
CA TYR A 177 -2.79 -4.68 -6.72
C TYR A 177 -3.77 -5.79 -7.06
N ARG A 178 -4.78 -6.05 -6.21
CA ARG A 178 -5.82 -7.06 -6.47
C ARG A 178 -7.18 -6.64 -5.94
N TYR A 179 -8.23 -7.13 -6.58
CA TYR A 179 -9.64 -6.96 -6.19
C TYR A 179 -10.44 -8.21 -6.48
N ASP A 180 -11.55 -8.45 -5.79
CA ASP A 180 -12.49 -9.51 -6.15
C ASP A 180 -13.35 -9.08 -7.35
N SER A 181 -13.38 -9.90 -8.41
CA SER A 181 -14.29 -9.66 -9.53
C SER A 181 -15.45 -10.66 -9.48
N CYS A 182 -16.41 -10.38 -8.61
CA CYS A 182 -17.66 -11.12 -8.63
C CYS A 182 -18.52 -10.60 -9.78
N LEU A 183 -18.31 -11.17 -10.98
CA LEU A 183 -19.16 -10.89 -12.14
C LEU A 183 -20.58 -11.38 -11.82
N ASN A 184 -21.45 -10.45 -11.45
CA ASN A 184 -22.87 -10.75 -11.25
C ASN A 184 -23.56 -10.85 -12.61
N TYR A 185 -23.48 -12.02 -13.24
CA TYR A 185 -24.22 -12.31 -14.46
C TYR A 185 -25.48 -13.10 -14.11
N GLY A 186 -26.54 -12.37 -13.74
CA GLY A 186 -27.87 -12.95 -13.51
C GLY A 186 -27.91 -13.99 -12.38
N TYR A 187 -27.90 -13.54 -11.13
CA TYR A 187 -28.17 -14.31 -9.90
C TYR A 187 -27.29 -15.53 -9.60
N ASN A 188 -26.37 -15.91 -10.48
CA ASN A 188 -25.36 -16.92 -10.21
C ASN A 188 -24.02 -16.24 -9.92
N PHE A 189 -23.58 -16.34 -8.66
CA PHE A 189 -22.22 -15.99 -8.25
C PHE A 189 -21.27 -17.08 -8.78
N GLY A 190 -20.88 -16.98 -10.05
CA GLY A 190 -19.69 -17.68 -10.56
C GLY A 190 -18.49 -17.26 -9.70
N GLY A 191 -17.70 -18.23 -9.25
CA GLY A 191 -16.71 -18.08 -8.18
C GLY A 191 -15.95 -16.76 -8.18
N CYS A 192 -16.00 -16.05 -7.05
CA CYS A 192 -15.23 -14.84 -6.83
C CYS A 192 -13.76 -15.20 -6.65
N ALA A 193 -12.91 -14.72 -7.55
CA ALA A 193 -11.47 -14.79 -7.41
C ALA A 193 -10.88 -13.38 -7.34
N MET A 194 -9.71 -13.26 -6.70
CA MET A 194 -8.95 -12.03 -6.69
C MET A 194 -8.23 -11.88 -8.03
N HIS A 195 -8.48 -10.78 -8.73
CA HIS A 195 -7.87 -10.42 -10.01
C HIS A 195 -7.06 -9.14 -9.90
N THR A 196 -6.11 -8.97 -10.81
CA THR A 196 -5.36 -7.72 -11.00
C THR A 196 -6.25 -6.67 -11.64
N VAL A 197 -6.21 -5.41 -11.15
CA VAL A 197 -7.07 -4.27 -11.61
C VAL A 197 -7.13 -4.22 -13.14
N TYR A 198 -8.27 -4.62 -13.71
CA TYR A 198 -8.45 -4.66 -15.15
C TYR A 198 -8.60 -3.24 -15.72
N TYR A 199 -8.34 -3.12 -17.02
CA TYR A 199 -8.56 -1.89 -17.78
C TYR A 199 -9.97 -1.35 -17.52
N THR A 200 -10.08 -0.04 -17.22
CA THR A 200 -11.33 0.73 -17.01
C THR A 200 -12.02 0.65 -15.66
N HIS A 201 -11.38 0.01 -14.68
CA HIS A 201 -11.88 0.00 -13.32
C HIS A 201 -11.20 1.05 -12.44
N THR A 202 -12.01 1.68 -11.58
CA THR A 202 -11.57 2.68 -10.62
C THR A 202 -11.73 2.13 -9.21
N VAL A 203 -10.63 2.10 -8.46
CA VAL A 203 -10.64 1.78 -7.02
C VAL A 203 -10.47 3.09 -6.25
N THR A 204 -11.31 3.33 -5.27
CA THR A 204 -11.14 4.46 -4.34
C THR A 204 -10.72 3.96 -2.96
N GLY A 205 -10.22 4.87 -2.13
CA GLY A 205 -9.94 4.58 -0.74
C GLY A 205 -9.39 5.80 -0.02
N THR A 206 -9.04 5.58 1.24
CA THR A 206 -8.39 6.61 2.05
C THR A 206 -7.10 6.09 2.66
N LEU A 207 -6.19 7.02 2.88
CA LEU A 207 -4.87 6.79 3.44
C LEU A 207 -4.68 7.80 4.57
N ASP A 208 -4.57 7.31 5.80
CA ASP A 208 -4.21 8.11 6.96
C ASP A 208 -2.72 7.92 7.24
N ILE A 209 -1.95 8.99 7.16
CA ILE A 209 -0.51 8.97 7.41
C ILE A 209 -0.25 9.66 8.75
N GLN A 210 0.21 8.89 9.72
CA GLN A 210 0.68 9.43 10.99
C GLN A 210 2.18 9.68 10.89
N THR A 211 2.57 10.92 11.16
CA THR A 211 3.96 11.31 11.34
C THR A 211 4.16 11.96 12.69
N ASN A 212 5.39 11.98 13.19
CA ASN A 212 5.73 12.74 14.39
C ASN A 212 5.90 14.24 14.12
N GLY A 213 5.68 14.68 12.87
CA GLY A 213 5.83 16.05 12.43
C GLY A 213 7.28 16.51 12.54
N THR A 214 7.77 17.21 11.53
CA THR A 214 8.94 18.05 11.78
C THR A 214 8.45 19.22 12.59
N GLY A 215 8.79 19.28 13.88
CA GLY A 215 8.78 20.54 14.61
C GLY A 215 9.54 21.55 13.76
N SER A 216 8.82 22.53 13.23
CA SER A 216 9.42 23.66 12.52
C SER A 216 9.98 24.64 13.52
#